data_AF-A0A8T6UTY1-F1
#
_entry.id   AF-A0A8T6UTY1-F1
#
_cell.length_a   1.000
_cell.length_b   1.000
_cell.length_c   1.000
_cell.angle_alpha   90.00
_cell.angle_beta   90.00
_cell.angle_gamma   90.00
#
_symmetry.space_group_name_H-M   'P 1'
#
loop_
_entity.id
_entity.type
_entity.pdbx_description
1 polymer ?
#
loop_
_entity_poly.entity_id
_entity_poly.type
_entity_poly.pdbx_seq_one_letter_code
_entity_poly.pdbx_strand_id
1 'polypeptide(L)'
;PVCTVCGTPAVYKETKHYFLKLTAFEGFLHDYLNKMDGTDIAKNYSMKWLEGGLKDWNITRNLSWGVKFPGEDELVLYVWFDAPIGYIASTEEWSQRTGKDWKYYW
;
A
#
# COMPACT_ATOMS: atom_id res chain seq x y z
N PRO A 1 -28.06 9.01 1.11
CA PRO A 1 -26.97 8.78 0.14
C PRO A 1 -27.48 7.89 -0.99
N VAL A 2 -27.16 8.20 -2.24
CA VAL A 2 -27.62 7.42 -3.42
C VAL A 2 -26.41 6.87 -4.17
N CYS A 3 -26.55 5.67 -4.74
CA CYS A 3 -25.53 5.08 -5.58
C CYS A 3 -25.42 5.86 -6.89
N THR A 4 -24.22 6.32 -7.25
CA THR A 4 -23.99 7.05 -8.50
C THR A 4 -24.08 6.17 -9.75
N VAL A 5 -23.98 4.85 -9.59
CA VAL A 5 -24.02 3.89 -10.71
C VAL A 5 -25.46 3.51 -11.08
N CYS A 6 -26.34 3.27 -10.10
CA CYS A 6 -27.69 2.76 -10.34
C CYS A 6 -28.82 3.62 -9.74
N GLY A 7 -28.52 4.71 -9.03
CA GLY A 7 -29.50 5.64 -8.48
C GLY A 7 -30.29 5.16 -7.25
N THR A 8 -30.10 3.92 -6.82
CA THR A 8 -30.81 3.37 -5.65
C THR A 8 -30.23 3.88 -4.31
N PRO A 9 -31.02 3.85 -3.21
CA PRO A 9 -30.51 4.22 -1.89
C PRO A 9 -29.31 3.36 -1.48
N ALA A 10 -28.23 3.99 -1.02
CA ALA A 10 -27.08 3.27 -0.51
C ALA A 10 -27.40 2.61 0.83
N VAL A 11 -26.91 1.38 1.02
CA VAL A 11 -27.07 0.60 2.25
C VAL A 11 -25.70 0.26 2.83
N TYR A 12 -25.61 0.28 4.16
CA TYR A 12 -24.41 -0.20 4.85
C TYR A 12 -24.35 -1.72 4.79
N LYS A 13 -23.18 -2.26 4.46
CA LYS A 13 -22.90 -3.70 4.46
C LYS A 13 -21.57 -3.95 5.17
N GLU A 14 -21.55 -4.98 6.00
CA GLU A 14 -20.32 -5.47 6.61
C GLU A 14 -19.57 -6.35 5.61
N THR A 15 -18.26 -6.18 5.56
CA THR A 15 -17.37 -6.96 4.69
C THR A 15 -16.03 -7.15 5.40
N LYS A 16 -15.42 -8.30 5.16
CA LYS A 16 -14.09 -8.62 5.69
C LYS A 16 -13.04 -7.95 4.83
N HIS A 17 -12.08 -7.31 5.47
CA HIS A 17 -10.91 -6.72 4.82
C HIS A 17 -9.63 -7.09 5.57
N TYR A 18 -8.53 -7.10 4.84
CA TYR A 18 -7.20 -7.32 5.38
C TYR A 18 -6.46 -6.00 5.56
N PHE A 19 -5.78 -5.89 6.68
CA PHE A 19 -5.05 -4.70 7.08
C PHE A 19 -3.55 -5.01 7.21
N LEU A 20 -2.72 -4.12 6.67
CA LEU A 20 -1.31 -4.08 7.03
C LEU A 20 -1.21 -3.53 8.44
N LYS A 21 -0.55 -4.28 9.32
CA LYS A 21 -0.27 -3.88 10.71
C LYS A 21 0.82 -2.81 10.76
N LEU A 22 0.57 -1.65 10.16
CA LEU A 22 1.51 -0.54 10.02
C LEU A 22 1.97 -0.01 11.39
N THR A 23 1.09 -0.08 12.39
CA THR A 23 1.42 0.26 13.78
C THR A 23 2.63 -0.52 14.32
N ALA A 24 2.85 -1.75 13.86
CA ALA A 24 3.99 -2.55 14.29
C ALA A 24 5.35 -2.01 13.78
N PHE A 25 5.33 -1.10 12.79
CA PHE A 25 6.52 -0.51 12.18
C PHE A 25 6.90 0.85 12.75
N GLU A 26 6.15 1.38 13.72
CA GLU A 26 6.37 2.74 14.24
C GLU A 26 7.80 2.97 14.74
N GLY A 27 8.33 2.08 15.56
CA GLY A 27 9.70 2.20 16.08
C GLY A 27 10.75 2.14 14.97
N PHE A 28 10.58 1.23 14.01
CA PHE A 28 11.47 1.14 12.84
C PHE A 28 11.45 2.43 12.02
N LEU A 29 10.25 2.96 11.73
CA LEU A 29 10.10 4.18 10.93
C LEU A 29 10.65 5.41 11.66
N HIS A 30 10.51 5.47 12.98
CA HIS A 30 11.09 6.54 13.79
C HIS A 30 12.61 6.58 13.65
N ASP A 31 13.26 5.44 13.84
CA ASP A 31 14.71 5.33 13.73
C ASP A 31 15.19 5.55 12.29
N TYR A 32 14.43 5.07 11.31
CA TYR A 32 14.74 5.24 9.90
C TYR A 32 14.70 6.72 9.49
N LEU A 33 13.62 7.44 9.82
CA LEU A 33 13.45 8.86 9.46
C LEU A 33 14.52 9.75 10.08
N ASN A 34 15.00 9.43 11.28
CA ASN A 34 16.11 10.15 11.93
C ASN A 34 17.46 10.00 11.22
N LYS A 35 17.65 8.90 10.48
CA LYS A 35 18.90 8.58 9.77
C LYS A 35 18.82 8.83 8.26
N MET A 36 17.62 9.00 7.74
CA MET A 36 17.38 9.17 6.31
C MET A 36 18.02 10.47 5.81
N ASP A 37 18.51 10.49 4.57
CA ASP A 37 18.84 11.73 3.87
C ASP A 37 17.59 12.37 3.24
N GLY A 38 17.65 13.65 2.89
CA GLY A 38 16.55 14.37 2.24
C GLY A 38 16.29 15.73 2.85
N THR A 39 15.26 16.42 2.36
CA THR A 39 14.92 17.76 2.83
C THR A 39 14.32 17.72 4.23
N ASP A 40 14.69 18.70 5.05
CA ASP A 40 14.15 18.84 6.42
C ASP A 40 12.63 18.91 6.42
N ILE A 41 12.04 19.52 5.39
CA ILE A 41 10.58 19.60 5.24
C ILE A 41 9.96 18.21 5.16
N ALA A 42 10.44 17.34 4.26
CA ALA A 42 9.88 15.99 4.09
C ALA A 42 10.02 15.18 5.39
N LYS A 43 11.20 15.23 6.02
CA LYS A 43 11.46 14.54 7.29
C LYS A 43 10.53 15.01 8.40
N ASN A 44 10.40 16.32 8.60
CA ASN A 44 9.58 16.90 9.66
C ASN A 44 8.08 16.59 9.46
N TYR A 45 7.60 16.55 8.22
CA TYR A 45 6.21 16.15 7.94
C TYR A 45 5.96 14.67 8.23
N SER A 46 6.86 13.78 7.78
CA SER A 46 6.75 12.35 8.07
C SER A 46 6.85 12.06 9.57
N MET A 47 7.72 12.77 10.29
CA MET A 47 7.86 12.61 11.74
C MET A 47 6.57 13.03 12.47
N LYS A 48 5.95 14.14 12.08
CA LYS A 48 4.66 14.57 12.66
C LYS A 48 3.54 13.54 12.48
N TRP A 49 3.50 12.85 11.33
CA TRP A 49 2.54 11.77 11.13
C TRP A 49 2.80 10.59 12.07
N LEU A 50 4.07 10.28 12.30
CA LEU A 50 4.48 9.20 13.18
C LEU A 50 4.18 9.53 14.66
N GLU A 51 4.48 10.74 15.10
CA GLU A 51 4.16 11.25 16.44
C GLU A 51 2.64 11.29 16.71
N GLY A 52 1.84 11.46 15.66
CA GLY A 52 0.38 11.40 15.72
C GLY A 52 -0.18 9.99 15.93
N GLY A 53 0.66 8.96 15.90
CA GLY A 53 0.27 7.55 15.96
C GLY A 53 -0.20 7.04 14.60
N LEU A 54 0.46 5.99 14.10
CA LEU A 54 0.06 5.33 12.87
C LEU A 54 -1.22 4.51 13.09
N LYS A 55 -1.89 4.21 11.98
CA LYS A 55 -3.05 3.31 11.97
C LYS A 55 -2.79 2.19 11.00
N ASP A 56 -3.28 1.01 11.33
CA ASP A 56 -3.26 -0.12 10.42
C ASP A 56 -4.04 0.23 9.16
N TRP A 57 -3.52 -0.20 8.03
CA TRP A 57 -3.97 0.29 6.73
C TRP A 57 -4.75 -0.80 5.99
N ASN A 58 -5.97 -0.50 5.55
CA ASN A 58 -6.76 -1.45 4.77
C ASN A 58 -6.17 -1.61 3.35
N ILE A 59 -5.58 -2.78 3.09
CA ILE A 59 -4.88 -3.09 1.84
C ILE A 59 -5.72 -3.89 0.84
N THR A 60 -7.02 -4.08 1.09
CA THR A 60 -7.91 -4.84 0.20
C THR A 60 -9.15 -4.05 -0.20
N ARG A 61 -9.75 -4.36 -1.35
CA ARG A 61 -11.00 -3.77 -1.83
C ARG A 61 -11.90 -4.82 -2.46
N ASN A 62 -13.22 -4.65 -2.32
CA ASN A 62 -14.21 -5.42 -3.07
C ASN A 62 -14.42 -4.75 -4.45
N LEU A 63 -13.53 -5.05 -5.39
CA LEU A 63 -13.61 -4.56 -6.77
C LEU A 63 -13.47 -5.74 -7.73
N SER A 64 -14.12 -5.64 -8.89
CA SER A 64 -14.02 -6.65 -9.95
C SER A 64 -12.69 -6.62 -10.70
N TRP A 65 -11.93 -5.53 -10.61
CA TRP A 65 -10.66 -5.33 -11.31
C TRP A 65 -9.53 -5.02 -10.33
N GLY A 66 -8.39 -5.70 -10.49
CA GLY A 66 -7.19 -5.57 -9.66
C GLY A 66 -6.46 -6.90 -9.47
N VAL A 67 -5.33 -6.88 -8.76
CA VAL A 67 -4.59 -8.10 -8.37
C VAL A 67 -5.35 -8.82 -7.26
N LYS A 68 -5.66 -10.11 -7.44
CA LYS A 68 -6.41 -10.89 -6.43
C LYS A 68 -5.63 -11.03 -5.14
N PHE A 69 -6.32 -10.85 -4.00
CA PHE A 69 -5.73 -11.17 -2.71
C PHE A 69 -5.62 -12.69 -2.57
N PRO A 70 -4.45 -13.24 -2.19
CA PRO A 70 -4.27 -14.68 -2.11
C PRO A 70 -5.29 -15.35 -1.17
N GLY A 71 -6.04 -16.32 -1.70
CA GLY A 71 -7.03 -17.09 -0.95
C GLY A 71 -8.39 -16.41 -0.74
N GLU A 72 -8.62 -15.22 -1.31
CA GLU A 72 -9.89 -14.48 -1.19
C GLU A 72 -10.33 -13.95 -2.57
N ASP A 73 -11.15 -14.73 -3.28
CA ASP A 73 -11.51 -14.45 -4.68
C ASP A 73 -12.30 -13.14 -4.88
N GLU A 74 -13.01 -12.70 -3.84
CA GLU A 74 -13.83 -11.48 -3.84
C GLU A 74 -13.05 -10.20 -3.47
N LEU A 75 -11.76 -10.35 -3.14
CA LEU A 75 -10.90 -9.24 -2.74
C LEU A 75 -9.75 -9.05 -3.74
N VAL A 76 -9.48 -7.79 -4.05
CA VAL A 76 -8.27 -7.37 -4.73
C VAL A 76 -7.40 -6.54 -3.79
N LEU A 77 -6.10 -6.49 -4.07
CA LEU A 77 -5.20 -5.54 -3.44
C LEU A 77 -5.64 -4.11 -3.76
N TYR A 78 -5.59 -3.25 -2.75
CA TYR A 78 -5.80 -1.83 -2.96
C TYR A 78 -4.63 -1.28 -3.77
N VAL A 79 -4.90 -0.49 -4.81
CA VAL A 79 -3.87 0.01 -5.73
C VAL A 79 -2.70 0.73 -5.04
N TRP A 80 -2.95 1.40 -3.92
CA TRP A 80 -1.86 2.07 -3.19
C TRP A 80 -0.91 1.10 -2.47
N PHE A 81 -1.34 -0.14 -2.25
CA PHE A 81 -0.51 -1.18 -1.67
C PHE A 81 0.33 -1.88 -2.74
N ASP A 82 -0.22 -2.22 -3.91
CA ASP A 82 0.50 -2.94 -4.96
C ASP A 82 1.33 -2.03 -5.90
N ALA A 83 0.94 -0.76 -6.08
CA ALA A 83 1.65 0.18 -6.94
C ALA A 83 3.16 0.29 -6.65
N PRO A 84 3.64 0.47 -5.41
CA PRO A 84 5.07 0.53 -5.13
C PRO A 84 5.81 -0.79 -5.42
N ILE A 85 5.12 -1.94 -5.33
CA ILE A 85 5.68 -3.25 -5.73
C ILE A 85 5.95 -3.28 -7.24
N GLY A 86 5.18 -2.51 -8.02
CA GLY A 86 5.39 -2.30 -9.44
C GLY A 86 6.80 -1.81 -9.83
N TYR A 87 7.51 -1.09 -8.93
CA TYR A 87 8.90 -0.71 -9.18
C TYR A 87 9.83 -1.94 -9.25
N ILE A 88 9.62 -2.91 -8.36
CA ILE A 88 10.37 -4.17 -8.34
C ILE A 88 10.01 -5.00 -9.57
N ALA A 89 8.70 -5.19 -9.81
CA ALA A 89 8.20 -5.99 -10.93
C ALA A 89 8.67 -5.45 -12.29
N SER A 90 8.69 -4.13 -12.48
CA SER A 90 9.20 -3.53 -13.71
C SER A 90 10.71 -3.70 -13.86
N THR A 91 11.47 -3.68 -12.76
CA THR A 91 12.92 -3.96 -12.78
C THR A 91 13.20 -5.42 -13.12
N GLU A 92 12.40 -6.35 -12.60
CA GLU A 92 12.46 -7.77 -12.96
C GLU A 92 12.16 -8.01 -14.45
N GLU A 93 11.14 -7.36 -15.01
CA GLU A 93 10.82 -7.44 -16.44
C GLU A 93 12.00 -6.95 -17.30
N TRP A 94 12.60 -5.81 -16.95
CA TRP A 94 13.80 -5.30 -17.62
C TRP A 94 14.99 -6.27 -17.53
N SER A 95 15.16 -6.90 -16.37
CA SER A 95 16.20 -7.91 -16.13
C SER A 95 16.06 -9.10 -17.06
N GLN A 96 14.83 -9.63 -17.25
CA GLN A 96 14.56 -10.73 -18.18
C GLN A 96 14.95 -10.41 -19.63
N ARG A 97 14.81 -9.14 -20.04
CA ARG A 97 15.14 -8.68 -21.40
C ARG A 97 16.63 -8.44 -21.62
N THR A 98 17.38 -8.12 -20.56
CA THR A 98 18.78 -7.69 -20.65
C THR A 98 19.78 -8.69 -20.10
N GLY A 99 19.31 -9.73 -19.40
CA GLY A 99 20.17 -10.72 -18.72
C GLY A 99 20.88 -10.18 -17.47
N LYS A 100 20.56 -8.97 -17.02
CA LYS A 100 21.08 -8.39 -15.78
C LYS A 100 20.30 -8.91 -14.58
N ASP A 101 20.92 -8.98 -13.41
CA ASP A 101 20.22 -9.42 -12.18
C ASP A 101 19.49 -8.25 -11.53
N TRP A 102 18.16 -8.33 -11.43
CA TRP A 102 17.35 -7.30 -10.76
C TRP A 102 17.56 -7.30 -9.24
N LYS A 103 17.90 -8.45 -8.64
CA LYS A 103 18.11 -8.58 -7.18
C LYS A 103 19.35 -7.84 -6.70
N TYR A 104 20.27 -7.50 -7.59
CA TYR A 104 21.39 -6.65 -7.24
C TYR A 104 20.95 -5.23 -6.83
N TYR A 105 19.79 -4.76 -7.32
CA TYR A 105 19.30 -3.40 -7.09
C TYR A 105 18.33 -3.26 -5.92
N TRP A 106 17.83 -4.36 -5.37
CA TRP A 106 16.78 -4.42 -4.35
C TRP A 106 17.22 -5.26 -3.16
#